data_AF-A0A946ZHW7-F1
#
_entry.id   AF-A0A946ZHW7-F1
#
_cell.length_a   1.000
_cell.length_b   1.000
_cell.length_c   1.000
_cell.angle_alpha   90.00
_cell.angle_beta   90.00
_cell.angle_gamma   90.00
#
_symmetry.space_group_name_H-M   'P 1'
#
loop_
_entity.id
_entity.type
_entity.pdbx_description
1 polymer ?
#
loop_
_entity_poly.entity_id
_entity_poly.type
_entity_poly.pdbx_seq_one_letter_code
_entity_poly.pdbx_strand_id
1 'polypeptide(L)' 'MPHSITDKYAISYVSHARVDLTHAEIDALFDLVMDFNLKNNITGILIYKEGDFLK' A
#
# COMPACT_ATOMS: atom_id res chain seq x y z
N MET A 1 3.18 34.75 4.26
CA MET A 1 3.75 33.39 4.26
C MET A 1 3.28 32.72 2.97
N PRO A 2 4.13 32.45 1.98
CA PRO A 2 3.68 31.70 0.82
C PRO A 2 3.46 30.24 1.25
N HIS A 3 2.23 29.75 1.12
CA HIS A 3 1.92 28.34 1.27
C HIS A 3 2.61 27.60 0.13
N SER A 4 3.58 26.73 0.42
CA SER A 4 4.05 25.77 -0.59
C SER A 4 2.90 24.83 -0.88
N ILE A 5 2.38 24.86 -2.11
CA ILE A 5 1.42 23.86 -2.58
C ILE A 5 2.24 22.58 -2.75
N THR A 6 2.08 21.63 -1.81
CA THR A 6 2.61 20.29 -1.99
C THR A 6 1.69 19.57 -2.96
N ASP A 7 2.20 19.26 -4.15
CA ASP A 7 1.45 18.49 -5.15
C ASP A 7 1.04 17.13 -4.55
N LYS A 8 -0.24 16.81 -4.67
CA LYS A 8 -0.78 15.51 -4.25
C LYS A 8 -0.89 14.61 -5.47
N TYR A 9 -0.28 13.44 -5.38
CA TYR A 9 -0.32 12.43 -6.42
C TYR A 9 -1.09 11.20 -5.93
N ALA A 10 -1.79 10.54 -6.84
CA ALA A 10 -2.40 9.23 -6.61
C ALA A 10 -1.83 8.25 -7.62
N ILE A 11 -1.44 7.07 -7.15
CA ILE A 11 -0.97 5.96 -7.97
C ILE A 11 -1.90 4.80 -7.66
N SER A 12 -2.42 4.14 -8.69
CA SER A 12 -3.17 2.91 -8.53
C SER A 12 -2.63 1.83 -9.46
N TYR A 13 -2.55 0.61 -8.96
CA TYR A 13 -2.04 -0.54 -9.68
C TYR A 13 -2.65 -1.85 -9.20
N VAL A 14 -2.62 -2.84 -10.08
CA VAL A 14 -2.99 -4.22 -9.79
C VAL A 14 -1.76 -5.09 -9.96
N SER A 15 -1.58 -6.07 -9.08
CA SER A 15 -0.51 -7.06 -9.19
C SER A 15 -0.96 -8.44 -8.74
N HIS A 16 -0.41 -9.47 -9.36
CA HIS A 16 -0.59 -10.86 -8.94
C HIS A 16 0.41 -11.23 -7.85
N ALA A 17 -0.08 -11.83 -6.78
CA ALA A 17 0.74 -12.45 -5.75
C ALA A 17 1.45 -13.70 -6.28
N ARG A 18 2.56 -14.06 -5.64
CA ARG A 18 3.12 -15.40 -5.82
C ARG A 18 2.14 -16.47 -5.32
N VAL A 19 2.17 -17.63 -5.95
CA VAL A 19 1.20 -18.73 -5.72
C VAL A 19 1.25 -19.34 -4.32
N ASP A 20 2.39 -19.20 -3.63
CA ASP A 20 2.67 -19.75 -2.30
C ASP A 20 2.56 -18.71 -1.19
N LEU A 21 1.94 -17.56 -1.45
CA LEU A 21 1.78 -16.51 -0.46
C LEU A 21 0.90 -16.99 0.69
N THR A 22 1.45 -16.96 1.91
CA THR A 22 0.74 -17.40 3.11
C THR A 22 -0.01 -16.25 3.76
N HIS A 23 -1.01 -16.58 4.60
CA HIS A 23 -1.75 -15.57 5.34
C HIS A 23 -0.86 -14.75 6.29
N ALA A 24 0.08 -15.40 6.97
CA ALA A 24 1.03 -14.73 7.86
C ALA A 24 1.91 -13.70 7.13
N GLU A 25 2.25 -13.97 5.87
CA GLU A 25 3.01 -13.04 5.04
C GLU A 25 2.17 -11.86 4.55
N ILE A 26 0.86 -12.07 4.33
CA ILE A 26 -0.10 -10.99 4.02
C ILE A 26 -0.25 -10.06 5.22
N ASP A 27 -0.43 -10.61 6.42
CA ASP A 27 -0.52 -9.83 7.65
C ASP A 27 0.76 -9.02 7.89
N ALA A 28 1.93 -9.66 7.77
CA ALA A 28 3.22 -8.99 7.89
C ALA A 28 3.42 -7.88 6.83
N LEU A 29 2.92 -8.09 5.61
CA LEU A 29 2.93 -7.07 4.55
C LEU A 29 2.05 -5.88 4.94
N PHE A 30 0.86 -6.10 5.49
CA PHE A 30 -0.04 -5.03 5.90
C PHE A 30 0.54 -4.20 7.03
N ASP A 31 1.15 -4.84 8.03
CA ASP A 31 1.88 -4.14 9.10
C ASP A 31 3.02 -3.28 8.54
N LEU A 32 3.84 -3.86 7.65
CA LEU A 32 4.94 -3.16 7.01
C LEU A 32 4.46 -1.95 6.17
N VAL A 33 3.39 -2.12 5.41
CA VAL A 33 2.81 -1.06 4.57
C VAL A 33 2.22 0.04 5.44
N MET A 34 1.54 -0.30 6.54
CA MET A 34 1.00 0.69 7.49
C MET A 34 2.12 1.55 8.07
N ASP A 35 3.16 0.92 8.62
CA ASP A 35 4.30 1.62 9.21
C ASP A 35 5.04 2.50 8.19
N PHE A 36 5.27 1.97 6.99
CA PHE A 36 5.94 2.70 5.91
C PHE A 36 5.11 3.92 5.47
N ASN A 37 3.80 3.72 5.29
CA ASN A 37 2.89 4.79 4.87
C ASN A 37 2.83 5.92 5.91
N LEU A 38 2.72 5.58 7.20
CA LEU A 38 2.73 6.56 8.29
C LEU A 38 4.03 7.36 8.33
N LYS A 39 5.19 6.68 8.19
CA LYS A 39 6.51 7.34 8.18
C LYS A 39 6.71 8.29 7.00
N ASN A 40 6.05 8.03 5.86
CA ASN A 40 6.25 8.78 4.62
C ASN A 40 5.05 9.68 4.25
N ASN A 41 4.05 9.83 5.13
CA ASN A 41 2.82 10.58 4.85
C ASN A 41 2.09 10.11 3.57
N ILE A 42 2.12 8.80 3.30
CA ILE A 42 1.40 8.18 2.17
C ILE A 42 0.04 7.71 2.70
N THR A 43 -1.03 8.04 1.98
CA THR A 43 -2.38 7.54 2.28
C THR A 43 -2.87 6.69 1.11
N GLY A 44 -3.75 5.72 1.41
CA GLY A 44 -4.30 4.83 0.41
C GLY A 44 -4.92 3.60 1.03
N ILE A 45 -5.34 2.68 0.17
CA ILE A 45 -5.92 1.39 0.54
C ILE A 45 -5.12 0.31 -0.17
N LEU A 46 -4.82 -0.78 0.53
CA LEU A 46 -4.29 -2.01 -0.07
C LEU A 46 -5.33 -3.10 0.15
N ILE A 47 -5.79 -3.72 -0.93
CA ILE A 47 -6.76 -4.81 -0.89
C ILE A 47 -6.09 -6.07 -1.41
N TYR A 48 -6.31 -7.19 -0.72
CA TYR A 48 -5.94 -8.52 -1.18
C TYR A 48 -7.19 -9.38 -1.36
N LYS A 49 -7.30 -10.05 -2.50
CA LYS A 49 -8.35 -11.05 -2.73
C LYS A 49 -7.84 -12.14 -3.67
N GLU A 50 -7.92 -13.39 -3.22
CA GLU A 50 -7.72 -14.59 -4.08
C GLU A 50 -6.43 -14.57 -4.93
N GLY A 51 -5.34 -14.02 -4.39
CA GLY A 51 -4.05 -13.94 -5.10
C GLY A 51 -3.81 -12.62 -5.82
N ASP A 52 -4.75 -11.67 -5.81
CA ASP A 52 -4.58 -10.36 -6.42
C ASP A 52 -4.48 -9.25 -5.37
N PHE A 53 -3.61 -8.28 -5.65
CA PHE A 53 -3.51 -7.02 -4.92
C PHE A 53 -4.03 -5.85 -5.76
N LEU A 54 -4.79 -4.97 -5.12
CA LEU A 54 -5.18 -3.66 -5.64
C LEU A 54 -4.69 -2.57 -4.67
N LYS A 55 -4.01 -1.57 -5.19
CA LYS A 55 -3.58 -0.38 -4.46
C LYS A 55 -3.86 0.89 -5.23
#